data_AF-A0A813G082-F1
#
_entry.id   AF-A0A813G082-F1
#
_cell.length_a   1.000
_cell.length_b   1.000
_cell.length_c   1.000
_cell.angle_alpha   90.00
_cell.angle_beta   90.00
_cell.angle_gamma   90.00
#
_symmetry.space_group_name_H-M   'P 1'
#
loop_
_entity.id
_entity.type
_entity.pdbx_description
1 polymer ?
#
loop_
_entity_poly.entity_id
_entity_poly.type
_entity_poly.pdbx_seq_one_letter_code
_entity_poly.pdbx_strand_id
1 'polypeptide(L)'
;MSDQAMLRDVARLAMSTAAQLRLVKAATLQTVLFPTESSFVKAGHEAGARCSADVKQRNGGHTLPPPRTIIFASLLQATVLDPSLPVAVSAAISQLVPGLQRPETFLTVVTVCKFSKCFDRQKTRLEIAVTPQYSAVLQQLIDYWVSKGAVQKHGLVPRGPLERTLAEEINGND
;
A
#
# COMPACT_ATOMS: atom_id res chain seq x y z
N MET A 1 -42.62 4.52 3.31
CA MET A 1 -41.46 4.30 4.19
C MET A 1 -41.03 5.64 4.74
N SER A 2 -40.78 5.77 6.04
CA SER A 2 -40.25 7.03 6.58
C SER A 2 -38.79 7.21 6.12
N ASP A 3 -38.39 8.46 5.85
CA ASP A 3 -37.03 8.77 5.39
C ASP A 3 -35.95 8.23 6.35
N GLN A 4 -36.27 8.13 7.64
CA GLN A 4 -35.39 7.53 8.65
C GLN A 4 -35.15 6.03 8.45
N ALA A 5 -36.17 5.26 8.04
CA ALA A 5 -36.01 3.84 7.76
C ALA A 5 -35.11 3.63 6.53
N MET A 6 -35.32 4.44 5.48
CA MET A 6 -34.49 4.43 4.28
C MET A 6 -33.02 4.79 4.60
N LEU A 7 -32.78 5.83 5.40
CA LEU A 7 -31.42 6.23 5.82
C LEU A 7 -30.71 5.13 6.63
N ARG A 8 -31.44 4.44 7.53
CA ARG A 8 -30.90 3.30 8.28
C ARG A 8 -30.52 2.13 7.37
N ASP A 9 -31.32 1.83 6.36
CA ASP A 9 -31.02 0.76 5.40
C ASP A 9 -29.81 1.10 4.52
N VAL A 10 -29.70 2.35 4.06
CA VAL A 10 -28.53 2.84 3.32
C VAL A 10 -27.27 2.78 4.20
N ALA A 11 -27.37 3.19 5.46
CA ALA A 11 -26.26 3.12 6.42
C ALA A 11 -25.80 1.67 6.66
N ARG A 12 -26.73 0.73 6.84
CA ARG A 12 -26.43 -0.70 6.98
C ARG A 12 -25.74 -1.27 5.73
N LEU A 13 -26.24 -0.93 4.54
CA LEU A 13 -25.64 -1.35 3.27
C LEU A 13 -24.20 -0.81 3.11
N ALA A 14 -23.99 0.47 3.43
CA ALA A 14 -22.68 1.10 3.40
C ALA A 14 -21.70 0.43 4.38
N MET A 15 -22.14 0.15 5.61
CA MET A 15 -21.33 -0.56 6.60
C MET A 15 -20.98 -2.00 6.18
N SER A 16 -21.94 -2.73 5.61
CA SER A 16 -21.72 -4.07 5.08
C SER A 16 -20.68 -4.06 3.94
N THR A 17 -20.84 -3.13 3.01
CA THR A 17 -19.90 -2.93 1.88
C THR A 17 -18.50 -2.56 2.38
N ALA A 18 -18.41 -1.67 3.36
CA ALA A 18 -17.14 -1.30 3.97
C ALA A 18 -16.44 -2.50 4.64
N ALA A 19 -17.20 -3.36 5.34
CA ALA A 19 -16.66 -4.58 5.94
C ALA A 19 -16.13 -5.56 4.88
N GLN A 20 -16.88 -5.77 3.79
CA GLN A 20 -16.45 -6.61 2.67
C GLN A 20 -15.17 -6.06 2.00
N LEU A 21 -15.10 -4.75 1.79
CA LEU A 21 -13.89 -4.11 1.26
C LEU A 21 -12.68 -4.30 2.19
N ARG A 22 -12.88 -4.25 3.51
CA ARG A 22 -11.80 -4.51 4.48
C ARG A 22 -11.33 -5.96 4.42
N LEU A 23 -12.24 -6.92 4.23
CA LEU A 23 -11.90 -8.33 4.01
C LEU A 23 -11.10 -8.54 2.73
N VAL A 24 -11.58 -8.01 1.60
CA VAL A 24 -10.89 -8.12 0.30
C VAL A 24 -9.50 -7.48 0.39
N LYS A 25 -9.38 -6.29 0.98
CA LYS A 25 -8.09 -5.61 1.16
C LYS A 25 -7.13 -6.42 2.04
N ALA A 26 -7.59 -6.98 3.15
CA ALA A 26 -6.74 -7.80 4.01
C ALA A 26 -6.29 -9.12 3.35
N ALA A 27 -7.11 -9.66 2.45
CA ALA A 27 -6.77 -10.87 1.69
C ALA A 27 -5.81 -10.60 0.52
N THR A 28 -5.84 -9.41 -0.07
CA THR A 28 -5.08 -9.08 -1.29
C THR A 28 -3.85 -8.21 -1.04
N LEU A 29 -3.88 -7.35 -0.02
CA LEU A 29 -2.82 -6.37 0.24
C LEU A 29 -1.99 -6.82 1.44
N GLN A 30 -0.67 -6.80 1.26
CA GLN A 30 0.25 -6.83 2.39
C GLN A 30 0.49 -5.40 2.87
N THR A 31 0.35 -5.20 4.19
CA THR A 31 0.50 -3.89 4.81
C THR A 31 1.75 -3.87 5.67
N VAL A 32 2.63 -2.92 5.42
CA VAL A 32 3.86 -2.72 6.19
C VAL A 32 3.91 -1.30 6.74
N LEU A 33 4.20 -1.16 8.02
CA LEU A 33 4.34 0.12 8.70
C LEU A 33 5.83 0.42 8.86
N PHE A 34 6.31 1.44 8.17
CA PHE A 34 7.70 1.89 8.27
C PHE A 34 7.80 3.05 9.25
N PRO A 35 8.94 3.22 9.95
CA PRO A 35 9.30 4.49 10.55
C PRO A 35 9.31 5.58 9.46
N THR A 36 8.69 6.74 9.72
CA THR A 36 8.60 7.85 8.75
C THR A 36 9.98 8.30 8.25
N GLU A 37 10.99 8.23 9.11
CA GLU A 37 12.37 8.63 8.80
C GLU A 37 13.18 7.60 8.00
N SER A 38 12.62 6.42 7.74
CA SER A 38 13.28 5.35 6.99
C SER A 38 13.70 5.82 5.59
N SER A 39 14.90 5.39 5.16
CA SER A 39 15.39 5.62 3.79
C SER A 39 14.44 5.08 2.73
N PHE A 40 13.75 3.96 2.99
CA PHE A 40 12.75 3.39 2.08
C PHE A 40 11.55 4.32 1.89
N VAL A 41 11.05 4.91 2.98
CA VAL A 41 9.91 5.85 2.96
C VAL A 41 10.28 7.12 2.21
N LYS A 42 11.48 7.67 2.48
CA LYS A 42 12.01 8.85 1.78
C LYS A 42 12.10 8.60 0.28
N ALA A 43 12.73 7.49 -0.13
CA ALA A 43 12.85 7.10 -1.53
C ALA A 43 11.48 6.97 -2.22
N GLY A 44 10.53 6.28 -1.58
CA GLY A 44 9.18 6.11 -2.12
C GLY A 44 8.40 7.42 -2.26
N HIS A 45 8.49 8.32 -1.27
CA HIS A 45 7.85 9.63 -1.35
C HIS A 45 8.46 10.54 -2.41
N GLU A 46 9.79 10.56 -2.52
CA GLU A 46 10.49 11.32 -3.57
C GLU A 46 10.12 10.81 -4.97
N ALA A 47 10.03 9.49 -5.15
CA ALA A 47 9.58 8.88 -6.39
C ALA A 47 8.13 9.26 -6.75
N GLY A 48 7.22 9.21 -5.77
CA GLY A 48 5.83 9.63 -5.96
C GLY A 48 5.69 11.13 -6.26
N ALA A 49 6.46 11.97 -5.57
CA ALA A 49 6.47 13.42 -5.80
C ALA A 49 6.98 13.78 -7.20
N ARG A 50 8.09 13.15 -7.63
CA ARG A 50 8.63 13.30 -9.00
C ARG A 50 7.60 12.88 -10.05
N CYS A 51 7.01 11.70 -9.90
CA CYS A 51 5.96 11.25 -10.82
C CYS A 51 4.79 12.24 -10.89
N SER A 52 4.34 12.78 -9.75
CA SER A 52 3.26 13.79 -9.73
C SER A 52 3.66 15.08 -10.43
N ALA A 53 4.90 15.55 -10.24
CA ALA A 53 5.43 16.73 -10.93
C ALA A 53 5.49 16.51 -12.45
N ASP A 54 6.00 15.35 -12.89
CA ASP A 54 6.10 14.99 -14.31
C ASP A 54 4.73 14.90 -14.99
N VAL A 55 3.75 14.32 -14.30
CA VAL A 55 2.35 14.26 -14.78
C VAL A 55 1.76 15.65 -14.96
N LYS A 56 1.99 16.56 -14.00
CA LYS A 56 1.51 17.95 -14.07
C LYS A 56 2.17 18.73 -15.21
N GLN A 57 3.47 18.51 -15.45
CA GLN A 57 4.19 19.19 -16.54
C GLN A 57 3.69 18.76 -17.94
N ARG A 58 3.17 17.54 -18.08
CA ARG A 58 2.78 16.97 -19.37
C ARG A 58 1.33 17.22 -19.80
N ASN A 59 0.57 18.02 -19.05
CA ASN A 59 -0.74 18.61 -19.44
C ASN A 59 -1.68 17.71 -20.30
N GLY A 60 -2.01 16.52 -19.80
CA GLY A 60 -3.01 15.62 -20.39
C GLY A 60 -2.46 14.74 -21.53
N GLY A 61 -2.50 13.42 -21.33
CA GLY A 61 -2.01 12.42 -22.31
C GLY A 61 -0.53 12.06 -22.11
N HIS A 62 -0.18 11.47 -20.96
CA HIS A 62 1.18 10.98 -20.70
C HIS A 62 1.29 9.46 -20.84
N THR A 63 2.40 8.97 -21.40
CA THR A 63 2.78 7.54 -21.41
C THR A 63 3.59 7.13 -20.17
N LEU A 64 3.58 7.96 -19.12
CA LEU A 64 4.30 7.66 -17.89
C LEU A 64 3.76 6.38 -17.22
N PRO A 65 4.63 5.55 -16.65
CA PRO A 65 4.21 4.41 -15.85
C PRO A 65 3.31 4.86 -14.70
N PRO A 66 2.35 4.03 -14.27
CA PRO A 66 1.49 4.39 -13.15
C PRO A 66 2.33 4.54 -11.87
N PRO A 67 1.94 5.44 -10.95
CA PRO A 67 2.73 5.75 -9.75
C PRO A 67 3.18 4.52 -8.95
N ARG A 68 2.35 3.46 -8.92
CA ARG A 68 2.65 2.21 -8.21
C ARG A 68 3.95 1.55 -8.66
N THR A 69 4.26 1.58 -9.95
CA THR A 69 5.46 0.90 -10.46
C THR A 69 6.71 1.72 -10.17
N ILE A 70 6.61 3.04 -10.24
CA ILE A 70 7.69 3.98 -9.94
C ILE A 70 8.03 3.94 -8.44
N ILE A 71 7.03 3.93 -7.56
CA ILE A 71 7.23 3.80 -6.11
C ILE A 71 7.87 2.45 -5.79
N PHE A 72 7.37 1.35 -6.38
CA PHE A 72 7.95 0.03 -6.17
C PHE A 72 9.40 -0.07 -6.65
N ALA A 73 9.70 0.44 -7.85
CA ALA A 73 11.07 0.49 -8.37
C ALA A 73 12.01 1.25 -7.43
N SER A 74 11.57 2.39 -6.90
CA SER A 74 12.36 3.18 -5.97
C SER A 74 12.59 2.47 -4.63
N LEU A 75 11.59 1.74 -4.12
CA LEU A 75 11.73 0.93 -2.91
C LEU A 75 12.71 -0.22 -3.11
N LEU A 76 12.59 -0.90 -4.24
CA LEU A 76 13.48 -2.00 -4.58
C LEU A 76 14.92 -1.49 -4.77
N GLN A 77 15.10 -0.34 -5.43
CA GLN A 77 16.42 0.30 -5.57
C GLN A 77 17.02 0.64 -4.21
N ALA A 78 16.25 1.27 -3.31
CA ALA A 78 16.70 1.57 -1.96
C ALA A 78 17.05 0.30 -1.17
N THR A 79 16.35 -0.81 -1.42
CA THR A 79 16.63 -2.12 -0.80
C THR A 79 17.91 -2.74 -1.34
N VAL A 80 18.14 -2.69 -2.66
CA VAL A 80 19.36 -3.21 -3.30
C VAL A 80 20.61 -2.42 -2.91
N LEU A 81 20.46 -1.11 -2.68
CA LEU A 81 21.57 -0.23 -2.27
C LEU A 81 21.90 -0.33 -0.77
N ASP A 82 21.11 -1.07 0.02
CA ASP A 82 21.40 -1.25 1.44
C ASP A 82 22.56 -2.25 1.61
N PRO A 83 23.70 -1.84 2.21
CA PRO A 83 24.89 -2.68 2.33
C PRO A 83 24.68 -3.90 3.23
N SER A 84 23.61 -3.92 4.02
CA SER A 84 23.29 -5.02 4.92
C SER A 84 22.27 -6.02 4.36
N LEU A 85 21.96 -5.92 3.07
CA LEU A 85 21.09 -6.83 2.36
C LEU A 85 21.68 -8.26 2.34
N PRO A 86 20.97 -9.27 2.87
CA PRO A 86 21.43 -10.66 2.82
C PRO A 86 21.51 -11.19 1.39
N VAL A 87 22.50 -12.05 1.11
CA VAL A 87 22.70 -12.70 -0.20
C VAL A 87 21.44 -13.45 -0.65
N ALA A 88 20.73 -14.11 0.26
CA ALA A 88 19.50 -14.82 -0.05
C ALA A 88 18.39 -13.89 -0.58
N VAL A 89 18.21 -12.73 0.05
CA VAL A 89 17.23 -11.72 -0.39
C VAL A 89 17.69 -11.09 -1.70
N SER A 90 18.99 -10.80 -1.84
CA SER A 90 19.60 -10.32 -3.08
C SER A 90 19.35 -11.27 -4.27
N ALA A 91 19.48 -12.58 -4.05
CA ALA A 91 19.19 -13.59 -5.05
C ALA A 91 17.70 -13.61 -5.42
N ALA A 92 16.78 -13.46 -4.47
CA ALA A 92 15.35 -13.43 -4.76
C ALA A 92 14.93 -12.18 -5.56
N ILE A 93 15.49 -11.02 -5.22
CA ILE A 93 15.19 -9.76 -5.92
C ILE A 93 15.90 -9.65 -7.27
N SER A 94 16.91 -10.47 -7.55
CA SER A 94 17.61 -10.47 -8.84
C SER A 94 16.67 -10.70 -10.04
N GLN A 95 15.56 -11.42 -9.82
CA GLN A 95 14.50 -11.62 -10.81
C GLN A 95 13.73 -10.32 -11.16
N LEU A 96 13.79 -9.32 -10.27
CA LEU A 96 13.11 -8.03 -10.39
C LEU A 96 14.07 -6.89 -10.81
N VAL A 97 15.38 -7.12 -10.76
CA VAL A 97 16.44 -6.14 -11.09
C VAL A 97 16.31 -5.55 -12.50
N PRO A 98 15.94 -6.31 -13.56
CA PRO A 98 15.74 -5.71 -14.89
C PRO A 98 14.69 -4.58 -14.89
N GLY A 99 13.73 -4.61 -13.96
CA GLY A 99 12.70 -3.58 -13.84
C GLY A 99 13.11 -2.32 -13.09
N LEU A 100 14.28 -2.31 -12.44
CA LEU A 100 14.81 -1.11 -11.78
C LEU A 100 15.17 0.00 -12.78
N GLN A 101 15.64 -0.37 -13.98
CA GLN A 101 15.97 0.58 -15.03
C GLN A 101 14.75 0.98 -15.89
N ARG A 102 13.69 0.16 -15.85
CA ARG A 102 12.46 0.33 -16.64
C ARG A 102 11.23 0.05 -15.79
N PRO A 103 10.76 1.02 -14.98
CA PRO A 103 9.63 0.83 -14.07
C PRO A 103 8.36 0.29 -14.73
N GLU A 104 8.15 0.53 -16.03
CA GLU A 104 7.04 -0.02 -16.82
C GLU A 104 6.99 -1.56 -16.82
N THR A 105 8.11 -2.23 -16.65
CA THR A 105 8.17 -3.70 -16.56
C THR A 105 7.45 -4.24 -15.33
N PHE A 106 7.30 -3.42 -14.27
CA PHE A 106 6.55 -3.80 -13.08
C PHE A 106 5.03 -3.75 -13.27
N LEU A 107 4.51 -3.37 -14.44
CA LEU A 107 3.07 -3.35 -14.71
C LEU A 107 2.40 -4.72 -14.52
N THR A 108 3.09 -5.79 -14.89
CA THR A 108 2.64 -7.19 -14.74
C THR A 108 3.02 -7.81 -13.40
N VAL A 109 3.81 -7.09 -12.60
CA VAL A 109 4.33 -7.54 -11.31
C VAL A 109 3.54 -6.93 -10.17
N VAL A 110 3.30 -5.61 -10.20
CA VAL A 110 2.77 -4.82 -9.09
C VAL A 110 1.35 -4.37 -9.38
N THR A 111 0.40 -4.93 -8.64
CA THR A 111 -1.01 -4.54 -8.71
C THR A 111 -1.27 -3.29 -7.87
N VAL A 112 -0.65 -3.20 -6.68
CA VAL A 112 -0.77 -2.07 -5.76
C VAL A 112 0.59 -1.79 -5.12
N CYS A 113 0.98 -0.53 -5.05
CA CYS A 113 2.10 -0.07 -4.22
C CYS A 113 1.90 1.42 -3.94
N LYS A 114 1.60 1.76 -2.69
CA LYS A 114 1.37 3.16 -2.29
C LYS A 114 1.69 3.40 -0.83
N PHE A 115 2.17 4.60 -0.55
CA PHE A 115 2.33 5.11 0.81
C PHE A 115 1.10 5.91 1.25
N SER A 116 0.76 5.78 2.52
CA SER A 116 -0.32 6.54 3.16
C SER A 116 0.06 6.88 4.60
N LYS A 117 -0.53 7.95 5.13
CA LYS A 117 -0.29 8.38 6.52
C LYS A 117 -0.94 7.38 7.48
N CYS A 118 -0.26 7.10 8.59
CA CYS A 118 -0.87 6.41 9.73
C CYS A 118 -1.49 7.42 10.70
N PHE A 119 -2.28 6.90 11.65
CA PHE A 119 -2.68 7.66 12.84
C PHE A 119 -1.44 8.02 13.69
N ASP A 120 -0.53 7.07 13.85
CA ASP A 120 0.80 7.30 14.41
C ASP A 120 1.64 8.11 13.41
N ARG A 121 1.98 9.36 13.76
CA ARG A 121 2.75 10.27 12.90
C ARG A 121 4.20 9.82 12.69
N GLN A 122 4.72 8.96 13.57
CA GLN A 122 6.06 8.41 13.45
C GLN A 122 6.12 7.24 12.44
N LYS A 123 4.97 6.83 11.89
CA LYS A 123 4.89 5.72 10.94
C LYS A 123 4.20 6.11 9.63
N THR A 124 4.72 5.56 8.54
CA THR A 124 4.11 5.61 7.22
C THR A 124 3.68 4.20 6.81
N ARG A 125 2.46 4.07 6.29
CA ARG A 125 1.91 2.79 5.83
C ARG A 125 2.23 2.59 4.35
N LEU A 126 2.89 1.47 4.04
CA LEU A 126 2.96 0.91 2.70
C LEU A 126 1.85 -0.15 2.54
N GLU A 127 1.01 0.01 1.52
CA GLU A 127 0.11 -1.05 1.04
C GLU A 127 0.68 -1.57 -0.29
N ILE A 128 0.99 -2.86 -0.33
CA ILE A 128 1.62 -3.49 -1.49
C ILE A 128 0.93 -4.81 -1.86
N ALA A 129 0.77 -5.05 -3.15
CA ALA A 129 0.30 -6.30 -3.72
C ALA A 129 1.01 -6.57 -5.04
N VAL A 130 1.48 -7.80 -5.20
CA VAL A 130 2.12 -8.30 -6.42
C VAL A 130 1.32 -9.46 -7.00
N THR A 131 1.56 -9.78 -8.26
CA THR A 131 0.98 -10.98 -8.88
C THR A 131 1.44 -12.25 -8.15
N PRO A 132 0.62 -13.31 -8.10
CA PRO A 132 0.87 -14.49 -7.24
C PRO A 132 2.25 -15.12 -7.43
N GLN A 133 2.78 -15.09 -8.66
CA GLN A 133 4.11 -15.60 -9.01
C GLN A 133 5.27 -14.92 -8.26
N TYR A 134 5.08 -13.68 -7.77
CA TYR A 134 6.09 -12.94 -7.00
C TYR A 134 5.78 -12.84 -5.50
N SER A 135 4.73 -13.51 -5.01
CA SER A 135 4.32 -13.46 -3.60
C SER A 135 5.44 -13.86 -2.63
N ALA A 136 6.21 -14.91 -2.96
CA ALA A 136 7.34 -15.35 -2.16
C ALA A 136 8.47 -14.32 -2.12
N VAL A 137 8.76 -13.66 -3.25
CA VAL A 137 9.78 -12.59 -3.33
C VAL A 137 9.34 -11.38 -2.51
N LEU A 138 8.05 -11.01 -2.59
CA LEU A 138 7.50 -9.94 -1.78
C LEU A 138 7.61 -10.25 -0.29
N GLN A 139 7.31 -11.48 0.15
CA GLN A 139 7.43 -11.83 1.56
C GLN A 139 8.88 -11.72 2.05
N GLN A 140 9.87 -12.14 1.25
CA GLN A 140 11.29 -11.96 1.62
C GLN A 140 11.70 -10.48 1.72
N LEU A 141 11.18 -9.63 0.84
CA LEU A 141 11.37 -8.17 0.95
C LEU A 141 10.75 -7.62 2.23
N ILE A 142 9.55 -8.09 2.59
CA ILE A 142 8.88 -7.66 3.83
C ILE A 142 9.67 -8.13 5.05
N ASP A 143 10.11 -9.38 5.10
CA ASP A 143 10.90 -9.91 6.22
C ASP A 143 12.19 -9.10 6.40
N TYR A 144 12.82 -8.73 5.28
CA TYR A 144 13.96 -7.83 5.29
C TYR A 144 13.60 -6.45 5.84
N TRP A 145 12.54 -5.81 5.35
CA TRP A 145 12.10 -4.51 5.87
C TRP A 145 11.73 -4.56 7.35
N VAL A 146 11.15 -5.67 7.81
CA VAL A 146 10.86 -5.92 9.23
C VAL A 146 12.15 -5.98 10.04
N SER A 147 13.21 -6.63 9.53
CA SER A 147 14.54 -6.59 10.17
C SER A 147 15.16 -5.18 10.22
N LYS A 148 14.64 -4.24 9.42
CA LYS A 148 15.01 -2.81 9.42
C LYS A 148 14.10 -1.93 10.28
N GLY A 149 13.24 -2.54 11.10
CA GLY A 149 12.35 -1.83 12.02
C GLY A 149 10.99 -1.49 11.43
N ALA A 150 10.65 -2.02 10.24
CA ALA A 150 9.27 -2.00 9.77
C ALA A 150 8.43 -3.04 10.53
N VAL A 151 7.10 -2.90 10.47
CA VAL A 151 6.17 -3.84 11.11
C VAL A 151 5.16 -4.31 10.07
N GLN A 152 5.10 -5.61 9.81
CA GLN A 152 4.03 -6.20 9.01
C GLN A 152 2.74 -6.22 9.83
N LYS A 153 1.67 -5.65 9.26
CA LYS A 153 0.35 -5.68 9.88
C LYS A 153 -0.45 -6.84 9.29
N HIS A 154 -0.91 -7.72 10.16
CA HIS A 154 -1.81 -8.82 9.81
C HIS A 154 -3.27 -8.49 10.16
N GLY A 155 -4.18 -9.16 9.45
CA GLY A 155 -5.61 -9.10 9.74
C GLY A 155 -6.34 -7.88 9.17
N LEU A 156 -7.58 -7.72 9.60
CA LEU A 156 -8.49 -6.73 9.05
C LEU A 156 -8.14 -5.30 9.51
N VAL A 157 -8.33 -4.35 8.59
CA VAL A 157 -8.30 -2.93 8.97
C VAL A 157 -9.44 -2.68 9.96
N PRO A 158 -9.22 -1.94 11.06
CA PRO A 158 -10.29 -1.58 11.98
C PRO A 158 -11.29 -0.64 11.29
N ARG A 159 -12.50 -0.55 11.84
CA ARG A 159 -13.53 0.41 11.39
C ARG A 159 -12.96 1.84 11.41
N GLY A 160 -13.21 2.59 10.34
CA GLY A 160 -12.90 4.01 10.27
C GLY A 160 -13.76 4.85 11.22
N PRO A 161 -13.44 6.15 11.41
CA PRO A 161 -14.20 7.04 12.29
C PRO A 161 -15.70 7.10 11.94
N LEU A 162 -16.02 7.27 10.66
CA LEU A 162 -17.42 7.30 10.18
C LEU A 162 -18.15 5.97 10.42
N GLU A 163 -17.49 4.82 10.19
CA GLU A 163 -18.08 3.50 10.47
C GLU A 163 -18.36 3.30 11.97
N ARG A 164 -17.60 3.94 12.86
CA ARG A 164 -17.85 3.89 14.31
C ARG A 164 -19.04 4.75 14.69
N THR A 165 -19.08 6.00 14.21
CA THR A 165 -20.22 6.90 14.43
C THR A 165 -21.52 6.31 13.89
N LEU A 166 -21.51 5.78 12.66
CA LEU A 166 -22.68 5.10 12.08
C LEU A 166 -23.09 3.85 12.88
N ALA A 167 -22.14 3.08 13.40
CA ALA A 167 -22.46 1.94 14.24
C ALA A 167 -23.13 2.37 15.56
N GLU A 168 -22.67 3.46 16.17
CA GLU A 168 -23.25 4.03 17.39
C GLU A 168 -24.67 4.56 17.14
N GLU A 169 -24.89 5.27 16.03
CA GLU A 169 -26.23 5.82 15.68
C GLU A 169 -27.25 4.74 15.29
N ILE A 170 -26.80 3.63 14.69
CA ILE A 170 -27.67 2.50 14.33
C ILE A 170 -27.98 1.62 15.55
N ASN A 171 -27.02 1.42 16.47
CA ASN A 171 -27.18 0.54 17.62
C ASN A 171 -27.67 1.25 18.90
N GLY A 172 -27.53 2.57 19.00
CA GLY A 172 -27.97 3.37 20.15
C GLY A 172 -29.43 3.84 20.09
N ASN A 173 -30.20 3.30 19.14
CA ASN A 173 -31.59 3.67 18.86
C ASN A 173 -32.56 2.49 19.03
N ASP A 174 -32.11 1.43 19.70
CA ASP A 174 -32.91 0.29 20.18
C ASP A 174 -33.23 0.45 21.68
#